data_AF-A0A5K0V1B6-F1
#
_entry.id   AF-A0A5K0V1B6-F1
#
_cell.length_a   1.000
_cell.length_b   1.000
_cell.length_c   1.000
_cell.angle_alpha   90.00
_cell.angle_beta   90.00
_cell.angle_gamma   90.00
#
_symmetry.space_group_name_H-M   'P 1'
#
loop_
_entity.id
_entity.type
_entity.pdbx_description
1 polymer ?
#
loop_
_entity_poly.entity_id
_entity_poly.type
_entity_poly.pdbx_seq_one_letter_code
_entity_poly.pdbx_strand_id
1 'polypeptide(L)'
;NGMEKESIKGWAHKGKKGDGVQKYEAKLEVESGFGEVGAVLITNVHHTEMYFKEIELRGLPEGDVHITCNSWVHAQKDNPQKRLFFTDR
;
A
#
# COMPACT_ATOMS: atom_id res chain seq x y z
N ASN A 1 -2.92 -22.59 4.28
CA ASN A 1 -2.43 -22.24 2.93
C ASN A 1 -2.96 -20.87 2.56
N GLY A 2 -2.09 -19.86 2.48
CA GLY A 2 -2.49 -18.51 2.05
C GLY A 2 -2.65 -18.48 0.54
N MET A 3 -3.88 -18.34 0.06
CA MET A 3 -4.17 -18.08 -1.36
C MET A 3 -4.50 -16.60 -1.52
N GLU A 4 -4.09 -16.01 -2.65
CA GLU A 4 -4.47 -14.64 -2.99
C GLU A 4 -6.00 -14.55 -3.09
N LYS A 5 -6.59 -13.64 -2.30
CA LYS A 5 -8.01 -13.28 -2.40
C LYS A 5 -8.18 -12.13 -3.37
N GLU A 6 -9.40 -11.90 -3.84
CA GLU A 6 -9.71 -10.71 -4.64
C GLU A 6 -9.27 -9.44 -3.91
N SER A 7 -8.47 -8.61 -4.59
CA SER A 7 -7.92 -7.40 -4.01
C SER A 7 -8.97 -6.29 -3.90
N ILE A 8 -9.10 -5.68 -2.74
CA ILE A 8 -9.80 -4.39 -2.58
C ILE A 8 -8.90 -3.29 -3.13
N LYS A 9 -9.48 -2.35 -3.88
CA LYS A 9 -8.75 -1.28 -4.57
C LYS A 9 -9.19 0.08 -4.05
N GLY A 10 -8.25 1.01 -3.93
CA GLY A 10 -8.52 2.41 -3.64
C GLY A 10 -7.43 3.30 -4.22
N TRP A 11 -7.74 4.58 -4.32
CA TRP A 11 -6.81 5.60 -4.80
C TRP A 11 -6.29 6.41 -3.63
N ALA A 12 -4.97 6.49 -3.52
CA ALA A 12 -4.36 7.33 -2.50
C ALA A 12 -4.29 8.78 -3.00
N HIS A 13 -4.73 9.70 -2.16
CA HIS A 13 -4.66 11.12 -2.41
C HIS A 13 -3.46 11.72 -1.68
N LYS A 14 -2.87 12.75 -2.28
CA LYS A 14 -1.74 13.46 -1.68
C LYS A 14 -2.21 14.16 -0.40
N GLY A 15 -1.68 13.73 0.75
CA GLY A 15 -1.95 14.31 2.06
C GLY A 15 -0.98 15.45 2.42
N LYS A 16 -0.90 15.75 3.72
CA LYS A 16 0.06 16.75 4.22
C LYS A 16 1.49 16.24 4.09
N LYS A 17 2.40 17.16 3.77
CA LYS A 17 3.85 16.91 3.84
C LYS A 17 4.28 17.08 5.30
N GLY A 18 5.11 16.15 5.81
CA GLY A 18 5.68 16.22 7.15
C GLY A 18 7.10 15.67 7.13
N ASP A 19 8.02 16.27 7.89
CA ASP A 19 9.42 15.82 8.06
C ASP A 19 10.15 15.50 6.74
N GLY A 20 9.87 16.29 5.70
CA GLY A 20 10.46 16.11 4.37
C GLY A 20 9.85 14.95 3.55
N VAL A 21 8.92 14.18 4.10
CA VAL A 21 8.23 13.07 3.45
C VAL A 21 6.83 13.50 3.00
N GLN A 22 6.45 13.09 1.80
CA GLN A 22 5.09 13.28 1.30
C GLN A 22 4.22 12.10 1.73
N LYS A 23 3.14 12.36 2.47
CA LYS A 23 2.16 11.33 2.81
C LYS A 23 1.09 11.22 1.72
N TYR A 24 0.61 10.00 1.51
CA TYR A 24 -0.52 9.68 0.65
C TYR A 24 -1.50 8.82 1.45
N GLU A 25 -2.78 9.10 1.34
CA GLU A 25 -3.81 8.48 2.17
C GLU A 25 -4.95 7.96 1.30
N ALA A 26 -5.40 6.74 1.59
CA ALA A 26 -6.57 6.12 0.97
C ALA A 26 -7.47 5.55 2.06
N LYS A 27 -8.78 5.47 1.78
CA LYS A 27 -9.73 4.70 2.59
C LYS A 27 -10.16 3.48 1.78
N LEU A 28 -10.14 2.33 2.41
CA LEU A 28 -10.54 1.05 1.83
C LEU A 28 -11.65 0.47 2.70
N GLU A 29 -12.73 0.02 2.07
CA GLU A 29 -13.79 -0.72 2.75
C GLU A 29 -13.45 -2.21 2.68
N VAL A 30 -13.20 -2.80 3.85
CA VAL A 30 -12.82 -4.21 3.99
C VAL A 30 -14.00 -4.96 4.59
N GLU A 31 -14.49 -5.97 3.88
CA GLU A 31 -15.57 -6.82 4.36
C GLU A 31 -15.10 -7.68 5.55
N SER A 32 -16.01 -7.99 6.47
CA SER A 32 -15.70 -8.78 7.67
C SER A 32 -15.17 -10.19 7.38
N GLY A 33 -15.41 -10.73 6.17
CA GLY A 33 -14.90 -12.03 5.71
C GLY A 33 -13.54 -11.97 5.00
N PHE A 34 -12.94 -10.79 4.85
CA PHE A 34 -11.67 -10.64 4.13
C PHE A 34 -10.52 -11.39 4.82
N GLY A 35 -10.55 -11.48 6.15
CA GLY A 35 -9.50 -12.09 6.96
C GLY A 35 -8.25 -11.20 7.05
N GLU A 36 -7.17 -11.79 7.53
CA GLU A 36 -5.93 -11.05 7.80
C GLU A 36 -5.28 -10.50 6.51
N VAL A 37 -4.89 -9.22 6.55
CA VAL A 37 -4.12 -8.59 5.47
C VAL A 37 -2.65 -8.96 5.59
N GLY A 38 -2.14 -9.76 4.66
CA GLY A 38 -0.72 -10.17 4.63
C GLY A 38 0.18 -9.37 3.69
N ALA A 39 -0.39 -8.61 2.75
CA ALA A 39 0.37 -7.81 1.79
C ALA A 39 -0.47 -6.71 1.13
N VAL A 40 0.22 -5.74 0.53
CA VAL A 40 -0.37 -4.64 -0.25
C VAL A 40 0.26 -4.58 -1.63
N LEU A 41 -0.59 -4.42 -2.66
CA LEU A 41 -0.16 -4.13 -4.04
C LEU A 41 -0.22 -2.63 -4.32
N ILE A 42 0.88 -2.07 -4.82
CA ILE A 42 1.02 -0.66 -5.16
C ILE A 42 1.24 -0.49 -6.66
N THR A 43 0.50 0.45 -7.24
CA THR A 43 0.74 1.00 -8.57
C THR A 43 1.11 2.47 -8.42
N ASN A 44 2.30 2.86 -8.87
CA ASN A 44 2.67 4.27 -8.96
C ASN A 44 2.18 4.86 -10.29
N VAL A 45 1.07 5.58 -10.26
CA VAL A 45 0.48 6.22 -11.45
C VAL A 45 1.10 7.59 -11.79
N HIS A 46 2.10 8.05 -11.04
CA HIS A 46 2.80 9.28 -11.35
C HIS A 46 3.75 9.10 -12.54
N HIS A 47 4.29 10.22 -13.04
CA HIS A 47 5.16 10.22 -14.22
C HIS A 47 6.62 9.89 -13.93
N THR A 48 6.99 9.66 -12.67
CA THR A 48 8.35 9.32 -12.24
C THR A 48 8.31 8.26 -11.16
N GLU A 49 9.43 7.55 -10.97
CA GLU A 49 9.60 6.64 -9.84
C GLU A 49 9.44 7.36 -8.48
N MET A 50 9.05 6.60 -7.47
CA MET A 50 8.86 7.08 -6.11
C MET A 50 9.50 6.13 -5.12
N TYR A 51 10.18 6.67 -4.11
CA TYR A 51 10.70 5.90 -3.00
C TYR A 51 9.63 5.74 -1.93
N PHE A 52 9.16 4.51 -1.72
CA PHE A 52 8.22 4.16 -0.66
C PHE A 52 9.01 3.76 0.59
N LYS A 53 8.85 4.52 1.67
CA LYS A 53 9.47 4.24 2.97
C LYS A 53 8.70 3.15 3.72
N GLU A 54 7.43 3.41 3.96
CA GLU A 54 6.54 2.60 4.79
C GLU A 54 5.09 2.72 4.30
N ILE A 55 4.26 1.75 4.68
CA ILE A 55 2.80 1.79 4.55
C ILE A 55 2.20 1.46 5.92
N GLU A 56 1.20 2.23 6.33
CA GLU A 56 0.42 1.97 7.54
C GLU A 56 -1.02 1.67 7.16
N LEU A 57 -1.53 0.51 7.58
CA LEU A 57 -2.94 0.16 7.48
C LEU A 57 -3.55 0.31 8.87
N ARG A 58 -4.57 1.16 9.00
CA ARG A 58 -5.22 1.44 10.27
C ARG A 58 -6.68 1.04 10.27
N GLY A 59 -7.21 0.67 11.44
CA GLY A 59 -8.62 0.34 11.61
C GLY A 59 -9.02 -1.05 11.09
N LEU A 60 -8.05 -1.96 10.95
CA LEU A 60 -8.33 -3.37 10.70
C LEU A 60 -8.84 -4.05 11.99
N PRO A 61 -9.69 -5.08 11.90
CA PRO A 61 -10.18 -5.83 13.06
C PRO A 61 -9.05 -6.42 13.93
N GLU A 62 -7.94 -6.82 13.30
CA GLU A 62 -6.77 -7.42 13.94
C GLU A 62 -5.78 -6.38 14.49
N GLY A 63 -6.09 -5.09 14.36
CA GLY A 63 -5.23 -3.97 14.77
C GLY A 63 -4.44 -3.34 13.62
N ASP A 64 -3.75 -2.25 13.92
CA ASP A 64 -2.96 -1.51 12.94
C ASP A 64 -1.76 -2.35 12.45
N VAL A 65 -1.49 -2.28 11.15
CA VAL A 65 -0.44 -3.04 10.48
C VAL A 65 0.57 -2.08 9.86
N HIS A 66 1.85 -2.35 10.12
CA HIS A 66 2.97 -1.62 9.54
C HIS A 66 3.69 -2.49 8.49
N ILE A 67 4.15 -1.83 7.43
CA ILE A 67 4.86 -2.46 6.32
C ILE A 67 6.09 -1.61 6.00
N THR A 68 7.28 -2.14 6.27
CA THR A 68 8.55 -1.52 5.92
C THR A 68 8.85 -1.80 4.45
N CYS A 69 8.83 -0.76 3.62
CA CYS A 69 8.96 -0.89 2.16
C CYS A 69 10.40 -0.72 1.68
N ASN A 70 11.02 0.40 2.05
CA ASN A 70 12.36 0.84 1.64
C ASN A 70 12.75 0.49 0.19
N SER A 71 11.87 0.86 -0.75
CA SER A 71 12.02 0.44 -2.15
C SER A 71 11.54 1.51 -3.13
N TRP A 72 12.19 1.54 -4.30
CA TRP A 72 11.74 2.34 -5.44
C TRP A 72 10.63 1.62 -6.20
N VAL A 73 9.55 2.36 -6.46
CA VAL A 73 8.41 1.93 -7.25
C VAL A 73 8.38 2.74 -8.55
N HIS A 74 8.64 2.05 -9.66
CA HIS A 74 8.62 2.66 -10.99
C HIS A 74 7.25 3.23 -11.33
N ALA A 75 7.25 4.30 -12.12
CA ALA A 75 6.03 4.78 -12.73
C ALA A 75 5.40 3.68 -13.60
N GLN A 76 4.08 3.56 -13.56
CA GLN A 76 3.33 2.53 -14.30
C GLN A 76 3.61 2.57 -15.81
N LYS A 77 3.86 3.76 -16.36
CA LYS A 77 4.20 3.95 -17.77
C LYS A 77 5.54 3.31 -18.16
N ASP A 78 6.47 3.19 -17.21
CA ASP A 78 7.82 2.66 -17.43
C ASP A 78 7.86 1.16 -17.07
N ASN A 79 7.12 0.76 -16.04
CA ASN A 79 6.91 -0.64 -15.69
C ASN A 79 5.47 -0.87 -15.20
N PRO A 80 4.61 -1.60 -15.95
CA PRO A 80 3.21 -1.81 -15.60
C PRO A 80 3.01 -2.83 -14.46
N GLN A 81 4.06 -3.53 -14.03
CA GLN A 81 3.98 -4.49 -12.95
C GLN A 81 3.74 -3.79 -11.61
N LYS A 82 2.73 -4.25 -10.86
CA LYS A 82 2.44 -3.78 -9.50
C LYS A 82 3.55 -4.24 -8.55
N ARG A 83 3.90 -3.39 -7.58
CA ARG A 83 4.83 -3.75 -6.50
C ARG A 83 4.05 -4.37 -5.35
N LEU A 84 4.50 -5.53 -4.87
CA LEU A 84 3.95 -6.22 -3.70
C LEU A 84 4.84 -5.95 -2.48
N PHE A 85 4.24 -5.55 -1.37
CA PHE A 85 4.90 -5.40 -0.06
C PHE A 85 4.20 -6.26 0.99
N PHE A 86 4.96 -7.06 1.73
CA PHE A 86 4.43 -7.93 2.80
C PHE A 86 4.44 -7.21 4.14
N THR A 87 3.57 -7.63 5.05
CA THR A 87 3.57 -7.13 6.43
C THR A 87 4.83 -7.54 7.18
N ASP A 88 5.27 -6.71 8.14
CA ASP A 88 6.51 -6.92 8.91
C ASP A 88 6.41 -8.04 9.98
N ARG A 89 5.39 -8.90 9.91
CA ARG A 89 5.12 -9.94 10.91
C ARG A 89 6.11 -11.10 10.88
#